data_AF-A0A1W9T6T7-F1
#
_entry.id   AF-A0A1W9T6T7-F1
#
_cell.length_a   1.000
_cell.length_b   1.000
_cell.length_c   1.000
_cell.angle_alpha   90.00
_cell.angle_beta   90.00
_cell.angle_gamma   90.00
#
_symmetry.space_group_name_H-M   'P 1'
#
loop_
_entity.id
_entity.type
_entity.pdbx_description
1 polymer ?
#
loop_
_entity_poly.entity_id
_entity_poly.type
_entity_poly.pdbx_seq_one_letter_code
_entity_poly.pdbx_strand_id
1 'polypeptide(L)'
;MENLSNNQSKIFKGAGWLLGLAISIVGALVVFTLSNNFSASISAAFPIGVFAGISLEQKFQRKIEQIDSKKTKMMISSLLFGFIVFVAIYIILHL
;
A
#
# COMPACT_ATOMS: atom_id res chain seq x y z
N MET A 1 -22.56 2.92 23.57
CA MET A 1 -21.41 3.27 22.71
C MET A 1 -21.12 2.14 21.69
N GLU A 2 -22.13 1.62 20.98
CA GLU A 2 -21.97 0.42 20.13
C GLU A 2 -21.80 0.69 18.63
N ASN A 3 -22.03 1.91 18.16
CA ASN A 3 -22.05 2.19 16.72
C ASN A 3 -20.70 2.56 16.07
N LEU A 4 -19.62 2.72 16.85
CA LEU A 4 -18.31 3.12 16.31
C LEU A 4 -17.46 1.93 15.83
N SER A 5 -17.59 0.76 16.48
CA SER A 5 -16.83 -0.45 16.16
C SER A 5 -17.16 -0.98 14.75
N ASN A 6 -18.46 -1.03 14.42
CA ASN A 6 -18.93 -1.62 13.16
C ASN A 6 -18.56 -0.77 11.93
N ASN A 7 -18.43 0.56 12.10
CA ASN A 7 -18.06 1.46 11.01
C ASN A 7 -16.55 1.44 10.72
N GLN A 8 -15.70 1.17 11.71
CA GLN A 8 -14.24 1.12 11.50
C GLN A 8 -13.78 -0.10 10.70
N SER A 9 -14.42 -1.26 10.87
CA SER A 9 -14.16 -2.44 10.04
C SER A 9 -14.41 -2.15 8.55
N LYS A 10 -15.44 -1.37 8.23
CA LYS A 10 -15.72 -0.92 6.86
C LYS A 10 -14.70 0.09 6.31
N ILE A 11 -14.16 1.00 7.15
CA ILE A 11 -13.22 2.04 6.69
C ILE A 11 -11.85 1.47 6.28
N PHE A 12 -11.41 0.36 6.88
CA PHE A 12 -10.13 -0.28 6.53
C PHE A 12 -10.24 -1.31 5.42
N LYS A 13 -11.46 -1.68 5.00
CA LYS A 13 -11.69 -2.60 3.90
C LYS A 13 -11.25 -1.92 2.59
N GLY A 14 -10.22 -2.45 1.96
CA GLY A 14 -9.58 -1.87 0.78
C GLY A 14 -8.29 -1.08 1.06
N ALA A 15 -7.91 -0.87 2.32
CA ALA A 15 -6.64 -0.23 2.66
C ALA A 15 -5.44 -1.11 2.24
N GLY A 16 -5.60 -2.43 2.28
CA GLY A 16 -4.59 -3.37 1.78
C GLY A 16 -4.40 -3.23 0.28
N TRP A 17 -5.50 -3.10 -0.48
CA TRP A 17 -5.45 -2.87 -1.93
C TRP A 17 -4.79 -1.54 -2.29
N LEU A 18 -5.07 -0.47 -1.56
CA LEU A 18 -4.41 0.82 -1.76
C LEU A 18 -2.88 0.74 -1.54
N LEU A 19 -2.46 0.06 -0.47
CA LEU A 19 -1.04 -0.19 -0.21
C LEU A 19 -0.40 -1.11 -1.25
N GLY A 20 -1.11 -2.14 -1.71
CA GLY A 20 -0.66 -3.01 -2.79
C GLY A 20 -0.45 -2.24 -4.10
N LEU A 21 -1.36 -1.32 -4.42
CA LEU A 21 -1.22 -0.41 -5.57
C LEU A 21 0.01 0.49 -5.42
N ALA A 22 0.24 1.07 -4.24
CA ALA A 22 1.44 1.86 -3.97
C ALA A 22 2.71 1.04 -4.20
N ILE A 23 2.79 -0.17 -3.62
CA ILE A 23 3.94 -1.07 -3.82
C ILE A 23 4.14 -1.39 -5.32
N SER A 24 3.06 -1.62 -6.06
CA SER A 24 3.09 -1.84 -7.51
C SER A 24 3.68 -0.64 -8.26
N ILE A 25 3.27 0.58 -7.92
CA ILE A 25 3.75 1.80 -8.57
C ILE A 25 5.26 1.97 -8.36
N VAL A 26 5.75 1.77 -7.12
CA VAL A 26 7.20 1.84 -6.85
C VAL A 26 7.95 0.70 -7.54
N GLY A 27 7.42 -0.52 -7.54
CA GLY A 27 8.00 -1.63 -8.29
C GLY A 27 8.13 -1.32 -9.78
N ALA A 28 7.09 -0.74 -10.37
CA ALA A 28 7.08 -0.35 -11.78
C ALA A 28 8.11 0.75 -12.07
N LEU A 29 8.24 1.75 -11.20
CA LEU A 29 9.26 2.81 -11.33
C LEU A 29 10.67 2.23 -11.32
N VAL A 30 10.98 1.34 -10.37
CA VAL A 30 12.30 0.69 -10.29
C VAL A 30 12.60 -0.11 -11.56
N VAL A 31 11.67 -0.98 -11.99
CA VAL A 31 11.88 -1.80 -13.18
C VAL A 31 11.96 -0.93 -14.44
N PHE A 32 11.20 0.15 -14.52
CA PHE A 32 11.26 1.10 -15.62
C PHE A 32 12.65 1.75 -15.71
N THR A 33 13.23 2.20 -14.59
CA THR A 33 14.59 2.77 -14.62
C THR A 33 15.68 1.78 -14.99
N LEU A 34 15.50 0.48 -14.69
CA LEU A 34 16.48 -0.54 -15.06
C LEU A 34 16.32 -1.00 -16.51
N SER A 35 15.08 -1.11 -16.98
CA SER A 35 14.78 -1.74 -18.27
C SER A 35 14.51 -0.74 -19.40
N ASN A 36 14.23 0.53 -19.10
CA ASN A 36 13.70 1.53 -20.05
C ASN A 36 12.49 1.04 -20.88
N ASN A 37 11.78 0.02 -20.39
CA ASN A 37 10.65 -0.59 -21.09
C ASN A 37 9.42 -0.55 -20.19
N PHE A 38 8.45 0.27 -20.61
CA PHE A 38 7.20 0.49 -19.90
C PHE A 38 6.32 -0.78 -19.81
N SER A 39 6.30 -1.61 -20.85
CA SER A 39 5.53 -2.85 -20.83
C SER A 39 6.13 -3.86 -19.86
N ALA A 40 7.47 -3.96 -19.82
CA ALA A 40 8.17 -4.84 -18.91
C ALA A 40 7.99 -4.42 -17.44
N SER A 41 7.99 -3.11 -17.17
CA SER A 41 7.82 -2.60 -15.81
C SER A 41 6.42 -2.85 -15.24
N ILE A 42 5.37 -2.64 -16.02
CA ILE A 42 4.01 -2.96 -15.59
C ILE A 42 3.85 -4.47 -15.41
N SER A 43 4.33 -5.27 -16.36
CA SER A 43 4.20 -6.73 -16.31
C SER A 43 4.89 -7.33 -15.08
N ALA A 44 6.05 -6.80 -14.69
CA ALA A 44 6.77 -7.24 -13.49
C ALA A 44 6.14 -6.75 -12.19
N ALA A 45 5.62 -5.52 -12.16
CA ALA A 45 5.14 -4.91 -10.93
C ALA A 45 3.70 -5.29 -10.57
N PHE A 46 2.84 -5.53 -11.57
CA PHE A 46 1.43 -5.81 -11.37
C PHE A 46 1.18 -7.05 -10.49
N PRO A 47 1.82 -8.22 -10.71
CA PRO A 47 1.65 -9.38 -9.84
C PRO A 47 2.06 -9.09 -8.39
N ILE A 48 3.18 -8.37 -8.21
CA ILE A 48 3.71 -8.00 -6.89
C ILE A 48 2.69 -7.13 -6.14
N GLY A 49 2.13 -6.13 -6.82
CA GLY A 49 1.08 -5.27 -6.27
C GLY A 49 -0.17 -6.02 -5.84
N VAL A 50 -0.63 -6.98 -6.65
CA VAL A 50 -1.81 -7.80 -6.35
C VAL A 50 -1.56 -8.70 -5.15
N PHE A 51 -0.45 -9.44 -5.12
CA PHE A 51 -0.11 -10.32 -3.98
C PHE A 51 0.10 -9.53 -2.69
N ALA A 52 0.81 -8.40 -2.76
CA ALA A 52 0.98 -7.50 -1.62
C ALA A 52 -0.37 -6.97 -1.15
N GLY A 53 -1.23 -6.53 -2.06
CA GLY A 53 -2.56 -5.99 -1.76
C GLY A 53 -3.46 -7.00 -1.05
N ILE A 54 -3.54 -8.24 -1.56
CA ILE A 54 -4.31 -9.32 -0.92
C ILE A 54 -3.74 -9.66 0.45
N SER A 55 -2.41 -9.81 0.57
CA SER A 55 -1.76 -10.16 1.83
C SER A 55 -1.97 -9.08 2.90
N LEU A 56 -1.82 -7.81 2.52
CA LEU A 56 -2.06 -6.65 3.41
C LEU A 56 -3.53 -6.54 3.79
N GLU A 57 -4.46 -6.74 2.85
CA GLU A 57 -5.90 -6.70 3.11
C GLU A 57 -6.30 -7.77 4.13
N GLN A 58 -5.84 -9.01 3.93
CA GLN A 58 -6.04 -10.09 4.89
C GLN A 58 -5.44 -9.76 6.26
N LYS A 59 -4.24 -9.16 6.30
CA LYS A 59 -3.57 -8.81 7.54
C LYS A 59 -4.28 -7.69 8.29
N PHE A 60 -4.86 -6.71 7.58
CA PHE A 60 -5.66 -5.65 8.19
C PHE A 60 -6.99 -6.17 8.70
N GLN A 61 -7.71 -6.97 7.91
CA GLN A 61 -8.98 -7.55 8.35
C GLN A 61 -8.79 -8.48 9.55
N ARG A 62 -7.74 -9.31 9.56
CA ARG A 62 -7.41 -10.22 10.68
C ARG A 62 -6.88 -9.51 11.93
N LYS A 63 -6.26 -8.33 11.80
CA LYS A 63 -5.83 -7.50 12.96
C LYS A 63 -6.97 -6.71 13.60
N ILE A 64 -8.01 -6.35 12.83
CA ILE A 64 -9.19 -5.64 13.36
C ILE A 64 -9.98 -6.52 14.33
N GLU A 65 -9.92 -7.85 14.16
CA GLU A 65 -10.52 -8.82 15.08
C GLU A 65 -9.82 -8.87 16.46
N GLN A 66 -8.60 -8.33 16.60
CA GLN A 66 -7.78 -8.62 17.78
C GLN A 66 -7.16 -7.40 18.50
N ILE A 67 -7.00 -6.20 17.88
CA ILE A 67 -6.32 -5.07 18.53
C ILE A 67 -6.89 -3.69 18.11
N ASP A 68 -7.12 -2.85 19.12
CA ASP A 68 -7.40 -1.40 19.11
C ASP A 68 -6.92 -0.66 17.84
N SER A 69 -7.90 -0.28 17.00
CA SER A 69 -7.71 0.19 15.62
C SER A 69 -6.82 1.44 15.49
N LYS A 70 -6.63 2.19 16.58
CA LYS A 70 -5.92 3.47 16.60
C LYS A 70 -4.43 3.33 16.28
N LYS A 71 -3.75 2.31 16.83
CA LYS A 71 -2.31 2.08 16.58
C LYS A 71 -2.04 1.57 15.16
N THR A 72 -2.89 0.68 14.67
CA THR A 72 -2.78 0.14 13.31
C THR A 72 -3.00 1.24 12.26
N LYS A 73 -3.95 2.17 12.51
CA LYS A 73 -4.16 3.36 11.66
C LYS A 73 -2.92 4.24 11.56
N MET A 74 -2.28 4.53 12.71
CA MET A 74 -1.06 5.34 12.75
C MET A 74 0.10 4.68 11.99
N MET A 75 0.25 3.37 12.12
CA MET A 75 1.32 2.63 11.44
C MET A 75 1.12 2.63 9.90
N ILE A 76 -0.10 2.41 9.43
CA ILE A 76 -0.43 2.50 7.99
C ILE A 76 -0.18 3.91 7.47
N SER A 77 -0.65 4.92 8.20
CA SER A 77 -0.48 6.32 7.81
C SER A 77 0.99 6.71 7.73
N SER A 78 1.82 6.23 8.67
CA SER A 78 3.26 6.46 8.66
C SER A 78 3.94 5.78 7.46
N LEU A 79 3.48 4.57 7.10
CA LEU A 79 4.04 3.82 5.99
C LEU A 79 3.67 4.47 4.64
N LEU A 80 2.43 4.94 4.50
CA LEU A 80 1.96 5.69 3.34
C LEU A 80 2.69 7.04 3.21
N PHE A 81 2.94 7.72 4.33
CA PHE A 81 3.69 8.96 4.33
C PHE A 81 5.15 8.74 3.90
N GLY A 82 5.82 7.71 4.43
CA GLY A 82 7.16 7.34 4.00
C GLY A 82 7.24 7.00 2.51
N PHE A 83 6.21 6.33 1.99
CA PHE A 83 6.09 6.03 0.57
C PHE A 83 5.98 7.30 -0.29
N ILE A 84 5.13 8.27 0.10
CA ILE A 84 4.98 9.55 -0.62
C ILE A 84 6.31 10.32 -0.64
N VAL A 85 6.99 10.40 0.50
CA VAL A 85 8.30 11.08 0.61
C VAL A 85 9.34 10.40 -0.28
N PHE A 86 9.38 9.07 -0.28
CA PHE A 86 10.29 8.31 -1.14
C PHE A 86 10.07 8.60 -2.63
N VAL A 87 8.80 8.57 -3.07
CA VAL A 87 8.44 8.88 -4.47
C VAL A 87 8.80 10.33 -4.83
N ALA A 88 8.55 11.29 -3.93
CA ALA A 88 8.89 12.69 -4.16
C ALA A 88 10.41 12.90 -4.32
N ILE A 89 11.21 12.28 -3.44
CA ILE A 89 12.68 12.34 -3.53
C ILE A 89 13.16 11.71 -4.83
N TYR A 90 12.61 10.55 -5.20
CA TYR A 90 12.99 9.86 -6.43
C TYR A 90 12.71 10.70 -7.67
N ILE A 91 11.54 11.35 -7.74
CA ILE A 91 11.21 12.27 -8.84
C ILE A 91 12.19 13.44 -8.86
N ILE A 92 12.49 14.08 -7.73
CA ILE A 92 13.43 15.21 -7.67
C ILE A 92 14.84 14.80 -8.13
N LEU A 93 15.30 13.58 -7.81
CA LEU A 93 16.64 13.12 -8.16
C LEU A 93 16.79 12.73 -9.64
N HIS A 94 15.67 12.39 -10.29
CA HIS A 94 15.63 11.93 -11.69
C HIS A 94 14.97 12.94 -12.65
N LEU A 95 14.68 14.17 -12.17
CA LEU A 95 14.24 15.32 -12.97
C LEU A 95 15.46 16.11 -13.44
#